data_AF-A0A248KKK8-F1
#
_entry.id   AF-A0A248KKK8-F1
#
_cell.length_a   1.000
_cell.length_b   1.000
_cell.length_c   1.000
_cell.angle_alpha   90.00
_cell.angle_beta   90.00
_cell.angle_gamma   90.00
#
_symmetry.space_group_name_H-M   'P 1'
#
loop_
_entity.id
_entity.type
_entity.pdbx_description
1 polymer ?
#
loop_
_entity_poly.entity_id
_entity_poly.type
_entity_poly.pdbx_seq_one_letter_code
_entity_poly.pdbx_strand_id
1 'polypeptide(L)'
;MKKLIEAYQAAVVAISKRATLKDARHALAAVEREAVGETCYAFSTNTKADFVAYCQREIELLVEVAHAEALEMDAQRDIDNMVEEGGAIQAQIDFYAMTLLSQRAAAIKAAHVEAIAANEGLDFIITALRKVIVGIRSEGLSAREARENVHRVCEGYSVT
;
A
#
# COMPACT_ATOMS: atom_id res chain seq x y z
N MET A 1 8.16 27.05 20.87
CA MET A 1 9.58 27.35 20.56
C MET A 1 9.81 28.71 19.90
N LYS A 2 9.25 28.99 18.71
CA LYS A 2 9.51 30.25 17.97
C LYS A 2 9.39 31.54 18.80
N LYS A 3 8.28 31.71 19.55
CA LYS A 3 8.07 32.88 20.42
C LYS A 3 9.16 33.07 21.49
N LEU A 4 9.72 31.97 21.99
CA LEU A 4 10.74 31.99 23.03
C LEU A 4 12.10 32.40 22.45
N ILE A 5 12.44 31.87 21.27
CA ILE A 5 13.63 32.29 20.50
C ILE A 5 13.55 33.79 20.17
N GLU A 6 12.39 34.26 19.68
CA GLU A 6 12.15 35.68 19.39
C GLU A 6 12.29 36.55 20.64
N ALA A 7 11.84 36.09 21.80
CA ALA A 7 11.98 36.80 23.07
C ALA A 7 13.44 36.90 23.53
N TYR A 8 14.23 35.83 23.44
CA TYR A 8 15.67 35.87 23.73
C TYR A 8 16.40 36.82 22.77
N GLN A 9 16.08 36.78 21.47
CA GLN A 9 16.65 37.69 20.47
C GLN A 9 16.28 39.16 20.78
N ALA A 10 15.02 39.43 21.14
CA ALA A 10 14.57 40.75 21.53
C ALA A 10 15.29 41.26 22.80
N ALA A 11 15.56 40.38 23.77
CA ALA A 11 16.30 40.71 24.98
C ALA A 11 17.76 41.10 24.67
N VAL A 12 18.43 40.36 23.78
CA VAL A 12 19.79 40.70 23.30
C VAL A 12 19.80 42.07 22.62
N VAL A 13 18.81 42.34 21.75
CA VAL A 13 18.68 43.63 21.06
C VAL A 13 18.36 44.77 22.02
N ALA A 14 17.56 44.53 23.06
CA ALA A 14 17.26 45.54 24.07
C ALA A 14 18.52 45.97 24.83
N ILE A 15 19.38 45.01 25.21
CA ILE A 15 20.65 45.28 25.89
C ILE A 15 21.60 46.10 25.00
N SER A 16 21.69 45.77 23.70
CA SER A 16 22.53 46.52 22.75
C SER A 16 22.04 47.95 22.53
N LYS A 17 20.72 48.18 22.61
CA LYS A 17 20.08 49.51 22.60
C LYS A 17 20.15 50.26 23.94
N ARG A 18 21.01 49.82 24.87
CA ARG A 18 21.25 50.42 26.19
C ARG A 18 20.08 50.32 27.18
N ALA A 19 19.12 49.41 26.99
CA ALA A 19 18.13 49.12 28.04
C ALA A 19 18.83 48.71 29.36
N THR A 20 18.15 48.90 30.48
CA THR A 20 18.67 48.41 31.76
C THR A 20 18.59 46.89 31.78
N LEU A 21 19.52 46.24 32.50
CA LEU A 21 19.51 44.79 32.65
C LEU A 21 18.21 44.30 33.31
N LYS A 22 17.68 45.08 34.26
CA LYS A 22 16.44 44.77 34.97
C LYS A 22 15.25 44.74 34.02
N ASP A 23 15.11 45.74 33.16
CA ASP A 23 13.96 45.82 32.25
C ASP A 23 13.99 44.69 31.22
N ALA A 24 15.18 44.37 30.69
CA ALA A 24 15.35 43.26 29.76
C ALA A 24 15.02 41.90 30.41
N ARG A 25 15.43 41.68 31.66
CA ARG A 25 15.11 40.46 32.43
C ARG A 25 13.63 40.36 32.75
N HIS A 26 12.98 41.45 33.13
CA HIS A 26 11.53 41.46 33.37
C HIS A 26 10.72 41.13 32.12
N ALA A 27 11.09 41.69 30.97
CA ALA A 27 10.43 41.41 29.70
C ALA A 27 10.60 39.94 29.29
N LEU A 28 11.81 39.40 29.42
CA LEU A 28 12.09 38.00 29.08
C LEU A 28 11.41 37.01 30.04
N ALA A 29 11.45 37.27 31.35
CA ALA A 29 10.86 36.40 32.36
C ALA A 29 9.34 36.25 32.23
N ALA A 30 8.65 37.25 31.67
CA ALA A 30 7.22 37.13 31.37
C ALA A 30 6.96 36.04 30.33
N VAL A 31 7.80 35.95 29.31
CA VAL A 31 7.69 34.96 28.23
C VAL A 31 8.18 33.58 28.67
N GLU A 32 9.29 33.51 29.41
CA GLU A 32 9.82 32.23 29.93
C GLU A 32 8.82 31.56 30.89
N ARG A 33 8.18 32.33 31.77
CA ARG A 33 7.18 31.79 32.70
C ARG A 33 5.98 31.16 31.99
N GLU A 34 5.56 31.74 30.87
CA GLU A 34 4.47 31.20 30.05
C GLU A 34 4.91 29.96 29.28
N ALA A 35 6.15 29.94 28.78
CA ALA A 35 6.63 28.89 27.87
C ALA A 35 7.18 27.65 28.58
N VAL A 36 7.91 27.82 29.69
CA VAL A 36 8.69 26.75 30.35
C VAL A 36 8.50 26.70 31.86
N GLY A 37 7.77 27.65 32.46
CA GLY A 37 7.50 27.71 33.90
C GLY A 37 8.69 28.18 34.76
N GLU A 38 9.89 28.26 34.19
CA GLU A 38 11.10 28.80 34.82
C GLU A 38 11.42 30.22 34.31
N THR A 39 12.36 30.92 34.93
CA THR A 39 12.76 32.28 34.50
C THR A 39 14.26 32.51 34.60
N CYS A 40 14.80 33.41 33.78
CA CYS A 40 16.18 33.89 33.74
C CYS A 40 16.68 34.51 35.05
N TYR A 41 15.81 34.70 36.05
CA TYR A 41 16.19 35.08 37.40
C TYR A 41 16.92 33.98 38.17
N ALA A 42 16.76 32.71 37.77
CA ALA A 42 17.48 31.59 38.37
C ALA A 42 18.98 31.57 38.00
N PHE A 43 19.38 32.26 36.93
CA PHE A 43 20.75 32.31 36.45
C PHE A 43 21.48 33.55 36.95
N SER A 44 22.74 33.40 37.38
CA SER A 44 23.59 34.50 37.87
C SER A 44 24.11 35.37 36.73
N THR A 45 23.22 35.98 35.95
CA THR A 45 23.55 36.95 34.90
C THR A 45 23.68 38.35 35.50
N ASN A 46 24.74 38.54 36.28
CA ASN A 46 24.96 39.78 37.04
C ASN A 46 25.46 40.94 36.17
N THR A 47 25.93 40.65 34.96
CA THR A 47 26.32 41.66 33.97
C THR A 47 25.47 41.57 32.71
N LYS A 48 25.47 42.65 31.92
CA LYS A 48 24.86 42.67 30.58
C LYS A 48 25.48 41.63 29.64
N ALA A 49 26.79 41.41 29.76
CA ALA A 49 27.51 40.44 28.96
C ALA A 49 27.06 39.01 29.30
N ASP A 50 26.99 38.67 30.59
CA ASP A 50 26.53 37.34 31.03
C ASP A 50 25.09 37.07 30.62
N PHE A 51 24.22 38.09 30.68
CA PHE A 51 22.83 37.97 30.24
C PHE A 51 22.69 37.75 28.73
N VAL A 52 23.50 38.44 27.92
CA VAL A 52 23.53 38.21 26.47
C VAL A 52 24.05 36.81 26.15
N ALA A 53 25.12 36.37 26.81
CA ALA A 53 25.68 35.03 26.64
C ALA A 53 24.66 33.95 27.03
N TYR A 54 23.92 34.14 28.12
CA TYR A 54 22.79 33.28 28.49
C TYR A 54 21.75 33.21 27.38
N CYS A 55 21.24 34.36 26.90
CA CYS A 55 20.21 34.38 25.85
C CYS A 55 20.68 33.69 24.56
N GLN A 56 21.96 33.88 24.17
CA GLN A 56 22.54 33.24 22.99
C GLN A 56 22.61 31.72 23.15
N ARG A 57 23.07 31.24 24.30
CA ARG A 57 23.09 29.80 24.60
C ARG A 57 21.70 29.18 24.56
N GLU A 58 20.71 29.85 25.15
CA GLU A 58 19.32 29.34 25.12
C GLU A 58 18.73 29.34 23.70
N ILE A 59 19.08 30.33 22.85
CA ILE A 59 18.71 30.32 21.44
C ILE A 59 19.32 29.11 20.72
N GLU A 60 20.62 28.85 20.91
CA GLU A 60 21.32 27.72 20.30
C GLU A 60 20.65 26.40 20.67
N LEU A 61 20.39 26.18 21.98
CA LEU A 61 19.71 24.99 22.47
C LEU A 61 18.31 24.81 21.86
N LEU A 62 17.51 25.88 21.80
CA LEU A 62 16.18 25.81 21.22
C LEU A 62 16.20 25.55 19.71
N VAL A 63 17.22 26.06 19.00
CA VAL A 63 17.40 25.79 17.56
C VAL A 63 17.82 24.34 17.34
N GLU A 64 18.72 23.79 18.17
CA GLU A 64 19.11 22.39 18.09
C GLU A 64 17.92 21.45 18.32
N VAL A 65 17.10 21.73 19.34
CA VAL A 65 15.88 20.96 19.62
C VAL A 65 14.90 21.06 18.45
N ALA A 66 14.63 22.26 17.94
CA ALA A 66 13.74 22.45 16.80
C ALA A 66 14.26 21.74 15.53
N HIS A 67 15.58 21.66 15.36
CA HIS A 67 16.19 20.94 14.24
C HIS A 67 16.02 19.43 14.39
N ALA A 68 16.24 18.88 15.60
CA ALA A 68 16.02 17.47 15.88
C ALA A 68 14.56 17.07 15.65
N GLU A 69 13.60 17.85 16.14
CA GLU A 69 12.17 17.64 15.90
C GLU A 69 11.83 17.65 14.41
N ALA A 70 12.42 18.57 13.63
CA ALA A 70 12.21 18.62 12.19
C ALA A 70 12.73 17.36 11.48
N LEU A 71 13.89 16.85 11.89
CA LEU A 71 14.44 15.60 11.35
C LEU A 71 13.56 14.39 11.67
N GLU A 72 12.99 14.32 12.87
CA GLU A 72 12.06 13.26 13.25
C GLU A 72 10.77 13.31 12.42
N MET A 73 10.24 14.52 12.18
CA MET A 73 9.06 14.72 11.34
C MET A 73 9.32 14.32 9.88
N ASP A 74 10.48 14.67 9.33
CA ASP A 74 10.87 14.28 7.97
C ASP A 74 11.02 12.77 7.86
N ALA A 75 11.67 12.12 8.84
CA ALA A 75 11.79 10.67 8.87
C ALA A 75 10.42 9.96 8.93
N GLN A 76 9.49 10.47 9.75
CA GLN A 76 8.14 9.91 9.83
C GLN A 76 7.38 10.07 8.50
N ARG A 77 7.51 11.24 7.86
CA ARG A 77 6.90 11.51 6.57
C ARG A 77 7.43 10.58 5.47
N ASP A 78 8.72 10.28 5.48
CA ASP A 78 9.31 9.32 4.55
C ASP A 78 8.75 7.91 4.74
N ILE A 79 8.59 7.47 6.01
CA ILE A 79 7.94 6.19 6.33
C ILE A 79 6.50 6.17 5.79
N ASP A 80 5.72 7.22 6.04
CA ASP A 80 4.32 7.31 5.61
C ASP A 80 4.20 7.23 4.09
N ASN A 81 5.07 7.95 3.35
CA ASN A 81 5.11 7.89 1.88
C ASN A 81 5.43 6.47 1.39
N MET A 82 6.40 5.79 2.01
CA MET A 82 6.76 4.42 1.63
C MET A 82 5.61 3.43 1.86
N VAL A 83 4.82 3.61 2.93
CA VAL A 83 3.64 2.77 3.21
C VAL A 83 2.55 3.02 2.17
N GLU A 84 2.29 4.28 1.81
CA GLU A 84 1.29 4.64 0.80
C GLU A 84 1.67 4.10 -0.59
N GLU A 85 2.93 4.29 -1.01
CA GLU A 85 3.46 3.75 -2.26
C GLU A 85 3.44 2.21 -2.27
N GLY A 86 3.83 1.57 -1.18
CA GLY A 86 3.78 0.12 -1.02
C GLY A 86 2.36 -0.43 -1.14
N GLY A 87 1.37 0.26 -0.55
CA GLY A 87 -0.04 -0.08 -0.67
C GLY A 87 -0.56 0.04 -2.10
N ALA A 88 -0.18 1.09 -2.83
CA ALA A 88 -0.55 1.28 -4.23
C ALA A 88 0.03 0.19 -5.14
N ILE A 89 1.30 -0.18 -4.94
CA ILE A 89 1.95 -1.26 -5.68
C ILE A 89 1.25 -2.60 -5.41
N GLN A 90 0.94 -2.92 -4.15
CA GLN A 90 0.26 -4.16 -3.81
C GLN A 90 -1.14 -4.26 -4.44
N ALA A 91 -1.92 -3.18 -4.40
CA ALA A 91 -3.24 -3.14 -5.04
C ALA A 91 -3.16 -3.39 -6.56
N GLN A 92 -2.11 -2.88 -7.22
CA GLN A 92 -1.88 -3.11 -8.64
C GLN A 92 -1.50 -4.56 -8.95
N ILE A 93 -0.64 -5.18 -8.12
CA ILE A 93 -0.29 -6.60 -8.24
C ILE A 93 -1.55 -7.48 -8.10
N ASP A 94 -2.38 -7.21 -7.09
CA ASP A 94 -3.60 -7.98 -6.82
C ASP A 94 -4.60 -7.89 -7.99
N PHE A 95 -4.76 -6.69 -8.56
CA PHE A 95 -5.62 -6.49 -9.73
C PHE A 95 -5.18 -7.32 -10.94
N TYR A 96 -3.88 -7.32 -11.26
CA TYR A 96 -3.35 -8.12 -12.37
C TYR A 96 -3.48 -9.63 -12.10
N ALA A 97 -3.20 -10.06 -10.87
CA ALA A 97 -3.33 -11.46 -10.48
C ALA A 97 -4.78 -11.96 -10.62
N MET A 98 -5.77 -11.19 -10.15
CA MET A 98 -7.19 -11.53 -10.27
C MET A 98 -7.65 -11.62 -11.74
N THR A 99 -7.19 -10.69 -12.57
CA THR A 99 -7.51 -10.68 -14.01
C THR A 99 -6.96 -11.93 -14.70
N LEU A 100 -5.70 -12.29 -14.42
CA LEU A 100 -5.05 -13.47 -14.99
C LEU A 100 -5.72 -14.78 -14.54
N LEU A 101 -6.10 -14.87 -13.27
CA LEU A 101 -6.83 -16.02 -12.73
C LEU A 101 -8.19 -16.19 -13.40
N SER A 102 -8.92 -15.09 -13.62
CA SER A 102 -10.23 -15.12 -14.28
C SER A 102 -10.13 -15.59 -15.73
N GLN A 103 -9.12 -15.12 -16.47
CA GLN A 103 -8.85 -15.58 -17.83
C GLN A 103 -8.51 -17.07 -17.87
N ARG A 104 -7.67 -17.55 -16.95
CA ARG A 104 -7.34 -18.98 -16.84
C ARG A 104 -8.57 -19.82 -16.52
N ALA A 105 -9.43 -19.37 -15.60
CA ALA A 105 -10.67 -20.08 -15.27
C ALA A 105 -11.61 -20.19 -16.48
N ALA A 106 -11.72 -19.13 -17.28
CA ALA A 106 -12.51 -19.15 -18.52
C ALA A 106 -11.94 -20.14 -19.55
N ALA A 107 -10.61 -20.16 -19.74
CA ALA A 107 -9.94 -21.09 -20.64
C ALA A 107 -10.12 -22.55 -20.19
N ILE A 108 -9.99 -22.82 -18.90
CA ILE A 108 -10.23 -24.16 -18.32
C ILE A 108 -11.69 -24.58 -18.55
N LYS A 109 -12.65 -23.68 -18.33
CA LYS A 109 -14.07 -23.97 -18.55
C LYS A 109 -14.35 -24.30 -20.03
N ALA A 110 -13.78 -23.54 -20.96
CA ALA A 110 -13.91 -23.81 -22.39
C ALA A 110 -13.33 -25.18 -22.76
N ALA A 111 -12.10 -25.47 -22.32
CA ALA A 111 -11.46 -26.77 -22.54
C ALA A 111 -12.26 -27.93 -21.94
N HIS A 112 -12.91 -27.71 -20.79
CA HIS A 112 -13.76 -28.74 -20.16
C HIS A 112 -15.03 -29.02 -20.97
N VAL A 113 -15.68 -27.98 -21.50
CA VAL A 113 -16.85 -28.13 -22.39
C VAL A 113 -16.46 -28.88 -23.66
N GLU A 114 -15.34 -28.53 -24.29
CA GLU A 114 -14.82 -29.23 -25.47
C GLU A 114 -14.52 -30.71 -25.17
N ALA A 115 -13.92 -31.00 -24.00
CA ALA A 115 -13.64 -32.38 -23.59
C ALA A 115 -14.92 -33.19 -23.37
N ILE A 116 -15.96 -32.59 -22.77
CA ILE A 116 -17.27 -33.26 -22.60
C ILE A 116 -17.87 -33.58 -23.98
N ALA A 117 -17.94 -32.60 -24.88
CA ALA A 117 -18.49 -32.81 -26.22
C ALA A 117 -17.73 -33.89 -27.01
N ALA A 118 -16.40 -33.92 -26.90
CA ALA A 118 -15.58 -34.96 -27.52
C ALA A 118 -15.88 -36.36 -26.93
N ASN A 119 -16.04 -36.45 -25.60
CA ASN A 119 -16.39 -37.71 -24.94
C ASN A 119 -17.79 -38.20 -25.32
N GLU A 120 -18.78 -37.31 -25.40
CA GLU A 120 -20.14 -37.66 -25.86
C GLU A 120 -20.13 -38.22 -27.29
N GLY A 121 -19.34 -37.62 -28.18
CA GLY A 121 -19.14 -38.13 -29.54
C GLY A 121 -18.50 -39.52 -29.57
N LEU A 122 -17.50 -39.77 -28.71
CA LEU A 122 -16.86 -41.09 -28.58
C LEU A 122 -17.82 -42.15 -28.01
N ASP A 123 -18.61 -41.80 -26.99
CA ASP A 123 -19.60 -42.70 -26.40
C ASP A 123 -20.69 -43.10 -27.40
N PHE A 124 -21.09 -42.16 -28.27
CA PHE A 124 -21.99 -42.44 -29.38
C PHE A 124 -21.38 -43.45 -30.36
N ILE A 125 -20.12 -43.24 -30.78
CA ILE A 125 -19.41 -44.15 -31.68
C ILE A 125 -19.29 -45.54 -31.05
N ILE A 126 -18.89 -45.63 -29.78
CA ILE A 126 -18.78 -46.91 -29.05
C ILE A 126 -20.13 -47.62 -29.01
N THR A 127 -21.20 -46.88 -28.72
CA THR A 127 -22.56 -47.43 -28.68
C THR A 127 -23.00 -47.95 -30.05
N ALA A 128 -22.74 -47.20 -31.13
CA ALA A 128 -23.04 -47.63 -32.49
C ALA A 128 -22.27 -48.92 -32.85
N LEU A 129 -20.97 -48.97 -32.56
CA LEU A 129 -20.13 -50.14 -32.80
C LEU A 129 -20.57 -51.36 -31.99
N ARG A 130 -21.00 -51.18 -30.74
CA ARG A 130 -21.55 -52.29 -29.93
C ARG A 130 -22.81 -52.87 -30.56
N LYS A 131 -23.73 -52.03 -31.06
CA LYS A 131 -24.94 -52.50 -31.75
C LYS A 131 -24.60 -53.33 -32.99
N VAL A 132 -23.56 -52.97 -33.75
CA VAL A 132 -23.07 -53.77 -34.88
C VAL A 132 -22.60 -55.15 -34.44
N ILE A 133 -21.73 -55.18 -33.44
CA ILE A 133 -21.11 -56.42 -32.97
C ILE A 133 -22.20 -57.37 -32.47
N VAL A 134 -23.20 -56.84 -31.74
CA VAL A 134 -24.36 -57.62 -31.29
C VAL A 134 -25.18 -58.10 -32.49
N GLY A 135 -25.62 -57.23 -33.38
CA GLY A 135 -26.43 -57.60 -34.55
C GLY A 135 -25.79 -58.68 -35.44
N ILE A 136 -24.47 -58.61 -35.66
CA ILE A 136 -23.72 -59.65 -36.40
C ILE A 136 -23.68 -60.97 -35.63
N ARG A 137 -23.48 -60.94 -34.30
CA ARG A 137 -23.28 -62.15 -33.50
C ARG A 137 -24.55 -62.87 -33.09
N SER A 138 -25.62 -62.14 -32.76
CA SER A 138 -26.84 -62.71 -32.18
C SER A 138 -28.01 -62.77 -33.15
N GLU A 139 -28.08 -61.87 -34.13
CA GLU A 139 -29.24 -61.76 -35.05
C GLU A 139 -28.95 -62.35 -36.43
N GLY A 140 -27.72 -62.84 -36.67
CA GLY A 140 -27.31 -63.44 -37.94
C GLY A 140 -27.27 -62.45 -39.10
N LEU A 141 -27.24 -61.14 -38.81
CA LEU A 141 -27.17 -60.09 -39.83
C LEU A 141 -25.88 -60.25 -40.64
N SER A 142 -26.00 -60.09 -41.96
CA SER A 142 -24.83 -60.02 -42.82
C SER A 142 -23.99 -58.79 -42.46
N ALA A 143 -22.68 -58.86 -42.72
CA ALA A 143 -21.77 -57.74 -42.51
C ALA A 143 -22.15 -56.48 -43.32
N ARG A 144 -23.03 -56.62 -44.32
CA ARG A 144 -23.57 -55.52 -45.12
C ARG A 144 -24.74 -54.84 -44.41
N GLU A 145 -25.72 -55.61 -43.92
CA GLU A 145 -26.88 -55.08 -43.19
C GLU A 145 -26.47 -54.41 -41.88
N ALA A 146 -25.49 -54.98 -41.19
CA ALA A 146 -24.95 -54.38 -39.98
C ALA A 146 -24.27 -53.03 -40.24
N ARG A 147 -23.63 -52.84 -41.40
CA ARG A 147 -23.03 -51.55 -41.81
C ARG A 147 -24.07 -50.50 -42.21
N GLU A 148 -25.11 -50.89 -42.94
CA GLU A 148 -26.19 -49.97 -43.32
C GLU A 148 -26.95 -49.45 -42.09
N ASN A 149 -27.12 -50.28 -41.06
CA ASN A 149 -27.69 -49.85 -39.78
C ASN A 149 -26.80 -48.83 -39.04
N VAL A 150 -25.47 -48.94 -39.12
CA VAL A 150 -24.55 -47.92 -38.57
C VAL A 150 -24.70 -46.63 -39.32
N HIS A 151 -24.67 -46.68 -40.65
CA HIS A 151 -24.74 -45.50 -41.48
C HIS A 151 -25.99 -44.69 -41.13
N ARG A 152 -27.15 -45.37 -41.00
CA ARG A 152 -28.41 -44.75 -40.58
C ARG A 152 -28.38 -44.17 -39.17
N VAL A 153 -27.74 -44.85 -38.22
CA VAL A 153 -27.60 -44.35 -36.83
C VAL A 153 -26.69 -43.12 -36.79
N CYS A 154 -25.58 -43.13 -37.54
CA CYS A 154 -24.63 -42.02 -37.63
C CYS A 154 -25.20 -40.81 -38.39
N GLU A 155 -26.00 -41.02 -39.45
CA GLU A 155 -26.67 -39.95 -40.19
C GLU A 155 -27.72 -39.20 -39.35
N GLY A 156 -28.30 -39.85 -38.34
CA GLY A 156 -29.22 -39.22 -37.39
C GLY A 156 -28.55 -38.43 -36.27
N TYR A 157 -27.22 -38.46 -36.17
CA TYR A 157 -26.46 -37.77 -35.11
C TYR A 157 -25.93 -36.43 -35.63
N SER A 158 -26.74 -35.37 -35.52
CA SER A 158 -26.21 -34.01 -35.68
C SER A 158 -25.70 -33.52 -34.34
N VAL A 159 -24.39 -33.31 -34.23
CA VAL A 159 -23.80 -32.59 -33.11
C VAL A 159 -24.19 -31.11 -33.28
N THR A 160 -25.12 -30.63 -32.45
CA THR A 160 -25.44 -29.20 -32.30
C THR A 160 -24.64 -28.61 -31.17
#